data_AF-A0A4Y2EE65-F1
#
_entry.id   AF-A0A4Y2EE65-F1
#
_cell.length_a   1.000
_cell.length_b   1.000
_cell.length_c   1.000
_cell.angle_alpha   90.00
_cell.angle_beta   90.00
_cell.angle_gamma   90.00
#
_symmetry.space_group_name_H-M   'P 1'
#
loop_
_entity.id
_entity.type
_entity.pdbx_description
1 polymer ?
#
loop_
_entity_poly.entity_id
_entity_poly.type
_entity_poly.pdbx_seq_one_letter_code
_entity_poly.pdbx_strand_id
1 'polypeptide(L)'
;MFCRKQHAEIGLEASKITVLLLKIKRNAPKELEALIHENSCQTLTDPAESLGVDHTTVSKLLKALGMIQKQFHWVSYQLRPRNVEQRLFTCEQPLQRQKRKGLLHHIVTGDQKWIHYDNPKRRKSQGEPGHAST
;
A
#
# COMPACT_ATOMS: atom_id res chain seq x y z
N MET A 1 -47.39 -11.72 27.90
CA MET A 1 -46.86 -10.80 26.88
C MET A 1 -45.56 -11.37 26.33
N PHE A 2 -45.31 -11.18 25.02
CA PHE A 2 -44.15 -11.60 24.21
C PHE A 2 -44.02 -13.11 23.93
N CYS A 3 -43.64 -13.59 22.74
CA CYS A 3 -43.71 -13.11 21.35
C CYS A 3 -43.23 -14.32 20.52
N ARG A 4 -44.01 -14.82 19.55
CA ARG A 4 -43.53 -15.88 18.64
C ARG A 4 -42.57 -15.26 17.63
N LYS A 5 -41.26 -15.52 17.74
CA LYS A 5 -40.33 -15.27 16.62
C LYS A 5 -40.53 -16.35 15.57
N GLN A 6 -41.15 -15.98 14.45
CA GLN A 6 -41.08 -16.76 13.23
C GLN A 6 -39.65 -16.66 12.70
N HIS A 7 -38.91 -17.78 12.71
CA HIS A 7 -37.70 -17.88 11.91
C HIS A 7 -38.14 -18.32 10.52
N ALA A 8 -38.12 -17.38 9.57
CA ALA A 8 -38.26 -17.68 8.16
C ALA A 8 -36.94 -18.30 7.66
N GLU A 9 -36.90 -19.62 7.55
CA GLU A 9 -35.82 -20.31 6.84
C GLU A 9 -36.01 -20.09 5.34
N ILE A 10 -35.17 -19.25 4.74
CA ILE A 10 -35.09 -19.12 3.29
C ILE A 10 -34.38 -20.38 2.79
N GLY A 11 -35.16 -21.35 2.32
CA GLY A 11 -34.69 -22.58 1.68
C GLY A 11 -33.92 -22.25 0.40
N LEU A 12 -32.62 -22.03 0.55
CA LEU A 12 -31.71 -21.84 -0.56
C LEU A 12 -31.17 -23.22 -0.98
N GLU A 13 -31.70 -23.77 -2.08
CA GLU A 13 -31.25 -25.04 -2.66
C GLU A 13 -29.71 -25.09 -2.80
N ALA A 14 -29.11 -26.28 -2.63
CA ALA A 14 -27.66 -26.47 -2.71
C ALA A 14 -27.03 -25.91 -4.01
N SER A 15 -27.76 -25.98 -5.14
CA SER A 15 -27.36 -25.38 -6.42
C SER A 15 -27.33 -23.85 -6.38
N LYS A 16 -28.21 -23.20 -5.62
CA LYS A 16 -28.20 -21.74 -5.45
C LYS A 16 -27.07 -21.29 -4.50
N ILE A 17 -26.79 -22.08 -3.46
CA ILE A 17 -25.65 -21.85 -2.56
C ILE A 17 -24.31 -21.96 -3.31
N THR A 18 -24.13 -23.01 -4.12
CA THR A 18 -22.89 -23.20 -4.91
C THR A 18 -22.68 -22.11 -5.96
N VAL A 19 -23.75 -21.64 -6.62
CA VAL A 19 -23.68 -20.50 -7.55
C VAL A 19 -23.33 -19.19 -6.82
N LEU A 20 -23.92 -18.93 -5.66
CA LEU A 20 -23.57 -17.77 -4.82
C LEU A 20 -22.11 -17.82 -4.37
N LEU A 21 -21.63 -18.97 -3.89
CA LEU A 21 -20.23 -19.16 -3.50
C LEU A 21 -19.27 -18.95 -4.69
N LEU A 22 -19.62 -19.43 -5.88
CA LEU A 22 -18.85 -19.19 -7.11
C LEU A 22 -18.86 -17.72 -7.56
N LYS A 23 -19.97 -17.01 -7.34
CA LYS A 23 -20.10 -15.59 -7.66
C LYS A 23 -19.24 -14.73 -6.72
N ILE A 24 -19.28 -15.03 -5.42
CA ILE A 24 -18.43 -14.41 -4.40
C ILE A 24 -16.95 -14.68 -4.73
N LYS A 25 -16.59 -15.93 -5.04
CA LYS A 25 -15.21 -16.31 -5.41
C LYS A 25 -14.70 -15.64 -6.69
N ARG A 26 -15.59 -15.33 -7.64
CA ARG A 26 -15.26 -14.60 -8.88
C ARG A 26 -15.12 -13.08 -8.67
N ASN A 27 -15.84 -12.50 -7.72
CA ASN A 27 -15.80 -11.06 -7.42
C ASN A 27 -14.70 -10.69 -6.41
N ALA A 28 -14.29 -11.63 -5.56
CA ALA A 28 -13.25 -11.48 -4.56
C ALA A 28 -11.97 -10.74 -5.03
N PRO A 29 -11.37 -11.00 -6.21
CA PRO A 29 -10.18 -10.25 -6.63
C PRO A 29 -10.45 -8.76 -6.92
N LYS A 30 -11.63 -8.40 -7.44
CA LYS A 30 -12.00 -7.00 -7.71
C LYS A 30 -12.30 -6.24 -6.42
N GLU A 31 -12.96 -6.90 -5.48
CA GLU A 31 -13.22 -6.35 -4.15
C GLU A 31 -11.91 -6.17 -3.38
N LEU A 32 -10.97 -7.12 -3.50
CA LEU A 32 -9.63 -7.00 -2.94
C LEU A 32 -8.85 -5.81 -3.52
N GLU A 33 -8.90 -5.59 -4.84
CA GLU A 33 -8.26 -4.41 -5.46
C GLU A 33 -8.84 -3.10 -4.93
N ALA A 34 -10.16 -3.01 -4.77
CA ALA A 34 -10.82 -1.83 -4.24
C ALA A 34 -10.37 -1.51 -2.80
N LEU A 35 -10.30 -2.52 -1.94
CA LEU A 35 -9.82 -2.37 -0.55
C LEU A 35 -8.37 -1.85 -0.49
N ILE A 36 -7.51 -2.34 -1.38
CA ILE A 36 -6.10 -1.91 -1.44
C ILE A 36 -5.97 -0.49 -1.98
N HIS A 37 -6.83 -0.09 -2.92
CA HIS A 37 -6.86 1.28 -3.44
C HIS A 37 -7.29 2.28 -2.37
N GLU A 38 -8.27 1.92 -1.53
CA GLU A 38 -8.70 2.75 -0.40
C GLU A 38 -7.60 2.89 0.66
N ASN A 39 -6.92 1.79 1.00
CA ASN A 39 -5.81 1.82 1.93
C ASN A 39 -4.72 0.80 1.56
N SER A 40 -3.65 1.32 0.96
CA SER A 40 -2.52 0.52 0.50
C SER A 40 -1.64 -0.06 1.62
N CYS A 41 -1.87 0.34 2.88
CA CYS A 41 -1.00 0.04 4.02
C CYS A 41 -1.53 -1.10 4.93
N GLN A 42 -2.56 -1.83 4.51
CA GLN A 42 -3.21 -2.84 5.35
C GLN A 42 -2.35 -4.09 5.57
N THR A 43 -2.59 -4.77 6.69
CA THR A 43 -2.06 -6.12 6.90
C THR A 43 -2.89 -7.13 6.12
N LEU A 44 -2.36 -8.33 5.85
CA LEU A 44 -3.12 -9.36 5.12
C LEU A 44 -4.38 -9.84 5.87
N THR A 45 -4.44 -9.61 7.18
CA THR A 45 -5.56 -10.01 8.04
C THR A 45 -6.80 -9.15 7.80
N ASP A 46 -6.63 -7.84 7.63
CA ASP A 46 -7.75 -6.89 7.44
C ASP A 46 -8.62 -7.20 6.19
N PRO A 47 -8.05 -7.40 4.98
CA PRO A 47 -8.83 -7.78 3.81
C PRO A 47 -9.32 -9.24 3.90
N ALA A 48 -8.62 -10.12 4.62
CA ALA A 48 -9.04 -11.49 4.85
C ALA A 48 -10.35 -11.54 5.67
N GLU A 49 -10.42 -10.76 6.76
CA GLU A 49 -11.63 -10.60 7.57
C GLU A 49 -12.75 -9.92 6.78
N SER A 50 -12.43 -8.86 6.05
CA SER A 50 -13.42 -8.11 5.24
C SER A 50 -14.05 -8.97 4.14
N LEU A 51 -13.27 -9.85 3.52
CA LEU A 51 -13.73 -10.76 2.47
C LEU A 51 -14.24 -12.11 3.02
N GLY A 52 -14.09 -12.37 4.33
CA GLY A 52 -14.42 -13.65 4.95
C GLY A 52 -13.59 -14.83 4.41
N VAL A 53 -12.36 -14.58 3.96
CA VAL A 53 -11.46 -15.59 3.39
C VAL A 53 -10.21 -15.74 4.23
N ASP A 54 -9.53 -16.89 4.12
CA ASP A 54 -8.26 -17.09 4.82
C ASP A 54 -7.13 -16.21 4.23
N HIS A 55 -6.20 -15.76 5.10
CA HIS A 55 -5.05 -14.92 4.73
C HIS A 55 -4.16 -15.55 3.64
N THR A 56 -4.06 -16.88 3.58
CA THR A 56 -3.33 -17.59 2.52
C THR A 56 -3.98 -17.41 1.16
N THR A 57 -5.32 -17.29 1.12
CA THR A 57 -6.10 -17.06 -0.11
C THR A 57 -5.87 -15.63 -0.59
N VAL A 58 -5.87 -14.64 0.30
CA VAL A 58 -5.51 -13.25 -0.02
C VAL A 58 -4.10 -13.18 -0.60
N SER A 59 -3.12 -13.85 0.02
CA SER A 59 -1.74 -13.88 -0.48
C SER A 59 -1.64 -14.45 -1.90
N LYS A 60 -2.37 -15.54 -2.20
CA LYS A 60 -2.43 -16.13 -3.55
C LYS A 60 -3.07 -15.18 -4.55
N LEU A 61 -4.16 -14.51 -4.18
CA LEU A 61 -4.85 -13.54 -5.02
C LEU A 61 -3.94 -12.34 -5.33
N LEU A 62 -3.25 -11.78 -4.34
CA LEU A 62 -2.28 -10.69 -4.54
C LEU A 62 -1.17 -11.08 -5.52
N LYS A 63 -0.64 -12.31 -5.40
CA LYS A 63 0.36 -12.83 -6.34
C LYS A 63 -0.22 -12.99 -7.75
N ALA A 64 -1.46 -13.48 -7.88
CA ALA A 64 -2.14 -13.61 -9.16
C ALA A 64 -2.41 -12.24 -9.83
N LEU A 65 -2.64 -11.20 -9.02
CA LEU A 65 -2.77 -9.81 -9.46
C LEU A 65 -1.42 -9.14 -9.76
N GLY A 66 -0.29 -9.79 -9.47
CA GLY A 66 1.04 -9.23 -9.68
C GLY A 66 1.45 -8.15 -8.67
N MET A 67 0.76 -8.06 -7.53
CA MET A 67 1.04 -7.08 -6.49
C MET A 67 2.23 -7.52 -5.63
N ILE A 68 3.09 -6.55 -5.27
CA ILE A 68 4.29 -6.77 -4.46
C ILE A 68 4.28 -5.77 -3.30
N GLN A 69 4.54 -6.25 -2.09
CA GLN A 69 4.71 -5.40 -0.92
C GLN A 69 6.01 -4.61 -1.03
N LYS A 70 5.90 -3.28 -0.98
CA LYS A 70 7.05 -2.36 -0.93
C LYS A 70 7.01 -1.57 0.36
N GLN A 71 8.18 -1.31 0.93
CA GLN A 71 8.27 -0.45 2.11
C GLN A 71 8.02 1.01 1.71
N PHE A 72 7.40 1.77 2.60
CA PHE A 72 7.17 3.20 2.41
C PHE A 72 8.48 3.97 2.35
N HIS A 73 8.46 5.08 1.62
CA HIS A 73 9.55 6.04 1.60
C HIS A 73 9.42 6.99 2.78
N TRP A 74 10.52 7.23 3.48
CA TRP A 74 10.58 8.23 4.52
C TRP A 74 10.52 9.63 3.90
N VAL A 75 9.51 10.41 4.29
CA VAL A 75 9.37 11.83 3.93
C VAL A 75 9.67 12.65 5.18
N SER A 76 10.63 13.57 5.11
CA SER A 76 11.16 14.27 6.29
C SER A 76 10.12 15.08 7.06
N TYR A 77 9.16 15.69 6.36
CA TYR A 77 8.18 16.59 6.98
C TYR A 77 6.79 16.42 6.37
N GLN A 78 5.77 16.44 7.22
CA GLN A 78 4.39 16.58 6.80
C GLN A 78 4.14 18.04 6.37
N LEU A 79 3.91 18.24 5.08
CA LEU A 79 3.66 19.58 4.53
C LEU A 79 2.24 20.02 4.84
N ARG A 80 2.09 21.28 5.29
CA ARG A 80 0.78 21.95 5.35
C ARG A 80 0.34 22.33 3.93
N PRO A 81 -0.97 22.43 3.64
CA PRO A 81 -1.46 22.81 2.31
C PRO A 81 -0.80 24.08 1.75
N ARG A 82 -0.66 25.13 2.57
CA ARG A 82 0.05 26.37 2.21
C ARG A 82 1.50 26.13 1.74
N ASN A 83 2.22 25.22 2.40
CA ASN A 83 3.60 24.90 2.05
C ASN A 83 3.69 24.10 0.74
N VAL A 84 2.65 23.31 0.42
CA VAL A 84 2.55 22.60 -0.86
C VAL A 84 2.37 23.59 -1.99
N GLU A 85 1.41 24.51 -1.86
CA GLU A 85 1.15 25.56 -2.85
C GLU A 85 2.37 26.46 -3.06
N GLN A 86 3.00 26.90 -1.97
CA GLN A 86 4.21 27.73 -2.06
C GLN A 86 5.35 27.00 -2.79
N ARG A 87 5.53 25.69 -2.54
CA ARG A 87 6.53 24.88 -3.25
C ARG A 87 6.20 24.73 -4.73
N LEU A 88 4.94 24.46 -5.08
CA LEU A 88 4.50 24.36 -6.48
C LEU A 88 4.81 25.66 -7.24
N PHE A 89 4.37 26.80 -6.70
CA PHE A 89 4.61 28.11 -7.32
C PHE A 89 6.12 28.42 -7.45
N THR A 90 6.90 28.12 -6.41
CA THR A 90 8.35 28.34 -6.42
C THR A 90 9.06 27.47 -7.47
N CYS A 91 8.53 26.29 -7.78
CA CYS A 91 9.07 25.39 -8.82
C CYS A 91 8.66 25.80 -10.24
N GLU A 92 7.47 26.35 -10.45
CA GLU A 92 6.97 26.72 -11.78
C GLU A 92 7.83 27.78 -12.46
N GLN A 93 8.20 28.84 -11.73
CA GLN A 93 8.97 29.96 -12.27
C GLN A 93 10.35 29.54 -12.82
N PRO A 94 11.22 28.83 -12.07
CA PRO A 94 12.50 28.36 -12.59
C PRO A 94 12.31 27.30 -13.69
N LEU A 95 11.27 26.46 -13.63
CA LEU A 95 10.99 25.46 -14.68
C LEU A 95 10.68 26.12 -16.02
N GLN A 96 9.83 27.17 -16.03
CA GLN A 96 9.52 27.92 -17.25
C GLN A 96 10.76 28.61 -17.82
N ARG A 97 11.59 29.21 -16.96
CA ARG A 97 12.83 29.87 -17.39
C ARG A 97 13.82 28.86 -17.97
N GLN A 98 14.01 27.71 -17.33
CA GLN A 98 14.88 26.63 -17.80
C GLN A 98 14.49 26.14 -19.21
N LYS A 99 13.18 26.05 -19.52
CA LYS A 99 12.70 25.67 -20.85
C LYS A 99 13.00 26.71 -21.93
N ARG A 100 13.02 28.00 -21.57
CA ARG A 100 13.31 29.10 -22.52
C ARG A 100 14.80 29.28 -22.75
N LYS A 101 15.60 29.23 -21.67
CA LYS A 101 17.05 29.35 -21.70
C LYS A 101 17.62 28.48 -20.59
N GLY A 102 18.62 27.66 -20.91
CA GLY A 102 19.29 26.85 -19.89
C GLY A 102 19.81 27.74 -18.76
N LEU A 103 19.41 27.47 -17.53
CA LEU A 103 19.87 28.14 -16.32
C LEU A 103 20.78 27.24 -15.47
N LEU A 104 20.62 25.92 -15.57
CA LEU A 104 21.34 24.95 -14.73
C LEU A 104 22.87 25.13 -14.76
N HIS A 105 23.46 25.51 -15.90
CA HIS A 105 24.91 25.72 -16.03
C HIS A 105 25.43 26.97 -15.31
N HIS A 106 24.55 27.85 -14.83
CA HIS A 106 24.90 29.05 -14.06
C HIS A 106 24.62 28.91 -12.57
N ILE A 107 23.98 27.81 -12.14
CA ILE A 107 23.61 27.64 -10.73
C ILE A 107 24.78 27.03 -9.99
N VAL A 108 25.28 27.76 -8.98
CA VAL A 108 26.22 27.24 -7.98
C VAL A 108 25.43 27.00 -6.68
N THR A 109 25.40 25.76 -6.20
CA THR A 109 24.75 25.39 -4.93
C THR A 109 25.79 25.00 -3.87
N GLY A 110 25.46 25.24 -2.61
CA GLY A 110 26.24 24.77 -1.47
C GLY A 110 25.30 24.40 -0.32
N ASP A 111 25.61 23.31 0.37
CA ASP A 111 24.91 22.85 1.58
C ASP A 111 25.91 22.23 2.55
N GLN A 112 25.58 22.22 3.84
CA GLN A 112 26.41 21.63 4.88
C GLN A 112 25.88 20.25 5.27
N LYS A 113 26.79 19.27 5.35
CA LYS A 113 26.46 17.92 5.77
C LYS A 113 27.42 17.48 6.87
N TRP A 114 26.85 17.02 7.98
CA TRP A 114 27.62 16.38 9.05
C TRP A 114 28.17 15.03 8.57
N ILE A 115 29.47 14.82 8.80
CA ILE A 115 30.15 13.55 8.54
C ILE A 115 30.47 12.94 9.90
N HIS A 116 29.82 11.81 10.21
CA HIS A 116 30.13 11.05 11.42
C HIS A 116 31.46 10.31 11.26
N TYR A 117 32.26 10.27 12.33
CA TYR A 117 33.52 9.52 12.35
C TYR A 117 33.25 8.02 12.14
N ASP A 118 32.33 7.46 12.93
CA ASP A 118 31.83 6.10 12.78
C ASP A 118 30.36 6.11 12.34
N ASN A 119 30.05 5.40 11.25
CA ASN A 119 28.69 5.22 10.74
C ASN A 119 28.43 3.73 10.41
N PRO A 120 28.34 2.86 11.43
CA PRO A 120 28.20 1.43 11.22
C PRO A 120 26.84 1.12 10.58
N LYS A 121 26.87 0.54 9.38
CA LYS A 121 25.65 0.06 8.69
C LYS A 121 25.37 -1.38 9.10
N ARG A 122 24.08 -1.69 9.34
CA ARG A 122 23.63 -3.06 9.56
C ARG A 122 24.00 -3.92 8.35
N ARG A 123 24.83 -4.94 8.56
CA ARG A 123 25.19 -5.92 7.52
C ARG A 123 24.03 -6.88 7.27
N LYS A 124 23.86 -7.24 6.00
CA LYS A 124 22.99 -8.35 5.59
C LYS A 124 23.91 -9.47 5.15
N SER A 125 23.70 -10.65 5.70
CA SER A 125 24.46 -11.87 5.48
C SER A 125 23.56 -12.91 4.83
N GLN A 126 24.16 -13.77 4.02
CA GLN A 126 23.49 -14.95 3.48
C GLN A 126 23.80 -16.12 4.42
N GLY A 127 22.80 -16.89 4.79
CA GLY A 127 22.93 -18.01 5.71
C GLY A 127 21.66 -18.84 5.75
N GLU A 128 21.72 -19.97 6.46
CA GLU A 128 20.56 -20.84 6.63
C GLU A 128 19.46 -20.15 7.46
N PRO A 129 18.17 -20.39 7.14
CA PRO A 129 17.07 -19.83 7.90
C PRO A 129 17.17 -20.20 9.38
N GLY A 130 17.05 -19.21 10.27
CA GLY A 130 17.09 -19.42 11.72
C GLY A 130 18.49 -19.40 12.34
N HIS A 131 19.56 -19.33 11.56
CA HIS A 131 20.92 -19.22 12.09
C HIS A 131 21.37 -17.77 12.22
N ALA A 132 21.92 -17.41 13.39
CA ALA A 132 22.58 -16.14 13.58
C ALA A 132 23.83 -16.08 12.69
N SER A 133 23.98 -15.00 11.95
CA SER A 133 25.18 -14.80 11.14
C SER A 133 26.35 -14.49 12.06
N THR A 134 27.35 -15.38 12.04
CA THR A 134 28.63 -15.19 12.73
C THR A 134 29.49 -14.19 11.97
#